data_AF-A0A0U9HK96-F1
#
_entry.id   AF-A0A0U9HK96-F1
#
_cell.length_a   1.000
_cell.length_b   1.000
_cell.length_c   1.000
_cell.angle_alpha   90.00
_cell.angle_beta   90.00
_cell.angle_gamma   90.00
#
_symmetry.space_group_name_H-M   'P 1'
#
loop_
_entity.id
_entity.type
_entity.pdbx_description
1 polymer ?
#
loop_
_entity_poly.entity_id
_entity_poly.type
_entity_poly.pdbx_seq_one_letter_code
_entity_poly.pdbx_strand_id
1 'polypeptide(L)'
;MGKVRVLPESDTPRKLSEFVVVDSLECLVNFARSSKRFRGALRDTLDEGSVFEQFKDLLKAEFLDSLSASNARKIRLRLSSLAVCLAFSSDIQSWAIDMGLLKLVAAIYDASPPQEASNQSQRRMVPAFRCNIVLLRLLVSDSTAEKLCAHKALSKFRPHRRKIDDADPECNLWDFFEKRLRGVTFKADRPQFSDEDWRSVEEDCGGLVLARVVCSWKGCAAGREPAVGEGFRKCGRCHVARYCSKEHQKLHWTTHKVHCKDHRANEGTL
;
A
#
# COMPACT_ATOMS: atom_id res chain seq x y z
N MET A 1 -38.73 46.48 5.98
CA MET A 1 -37.99 45.68 4.98
C MET A 1 -37.03 44.76 5.74
N GLY A 2 -37.35 43.47 5.86
CA GLY A 2 -36.55 42.50 6.61
C GLY A 2 -35.41 41.95 5.76
N LYS A 3 -34.18 41.99 6.28
CA LYS A 3 -33.01 41.33 5.67
C LYS A 3 -33.24 39.81 5.65
N VAL A 4 -33.43 39.24 4.46
CA VAL A 4 -33.44 37.79 4.25
C VAL A 4 -32.05 37.27 4.62
N ARG A 5 -31.96 36.45 5.67
CA ARG A 5 -30.74 35.69 6.00
C ARG A 5 -30.61 34.59 4.94
N VAL A 6 -29.70 34.79 3.99
CA VAL A 6 -29.25 33.73 3.10
C VAL A 6 -28.51 32.72 3.98
N LEU A 7 -29.08 31.52 4.13
CA LEU A 7 -28.38 30.41 4.78
C LEU A 7 -27.20 30.03 3.89
N PRO A 8 -25.99 29.84 4.45
CA PRO A 8 -24.84 29.42 3.67
C PRO A 8 -25.15 28.09 3.00
N GLU A 9 -24.90 28.00 1.69
CA GLU A 9 -24.96 26.75 0.94
C GLU A 9 -24.16 25.69 1.71
N SER A 10 -24.81 24.59 2.05
CA SER A 10 -24.26 23.63 3.00
C SER A 10 -23.09 22.86 2.36
N ASP A 11 -21.86 23.13 2.81
CA ASP A 11 -20.62 22.40 2.48
C ASP A 11 -20.63 20.89 2.86
N THR A 12 -21.71 20.41 3.48
CA THR A 12 -21.81 19.10 4.10
C THR A 12 -21.68 17.91 3.11
N PRO A 13 -22.32 17.91 1.93
CA PRO A 13 -22.24 16.79 0.99
C PRO A 13 -20.83 16.56 0.44
N ARG A 14 -20.10 17.65 0.15
CA ARG A 14 -18.73 17.58 -0.35
C ARG A 14 -17.82 16.92 0.68
N LYS A 15 -17.85 17.39 1.93
CA LYS A 15 -17.03 16.81 3.03
C LYS A 15 -17.29 15.32 3.23
N LEU A 16 -18.56 14.88 3.16
CA LEU A 16 -18.90 13.45 3.26
C LEU A 16 -18.24 12.64 2.13
N SER A 17 -18.27 13.13 0.89
CA SER A 17 -17.63 12.44 -0.23
C SER A 17 -16.11 12.31 -0.05
N GLU A 18 -15.43 13.31 0.51
CA GLU A 18 -13.97 13.25 0.75
C GLU A 18 -13.60 12.15 1.74
N PHE A 19 -14.35 12.03 2.85
CA PHE A 19 -14.11 10.98 3.85
C PHE A 19 -14.32 9.59 3.27
N VAL A 20 -15.41 9.40 2.51
CA VAL A 20 -15.71 8.11 1.89
C VAL A 20 -14.58 7.65 0.97
N VAL A 21 -13.99 8.54 0.16
CA VAL A 21 -12.88 8.19 -0.72
C VAL A 21 -11.63 7.79 0.07
N VAL A 22 -11.23 8.60 1.06
CA VAL A 22 -10.03 8.33 1.88
C VAL A 22 -10.16 7.01 2.64
N ASP A 23 -11.29 6.78 3.29
CA ASP A 23 -11.52 5.58 4.10
C ASP A 23 -11.65 4.33 3.22
N SER A 24 -12.26 4.45 2.04
CA SER A 24 -12.33 3.36 1.07
C SER A 24 -10.96 2.95 0.55
N LEU A 25 -10.09 3.92 0.26
CA LEU A 25 -8.70 3.65 -0.12
C LEU A 25 -7.92 2.99 1.02
N GLU A 26 -8.14 3.40 2.26
CA GLU A 26 -7.52 2.74 3.42
C GLU A 26 -7.98 1.29 3.57
N CYS A 27 -9.28 1.02 3.42
CA CYS A 27 -9.81 -0.34 3.40
C CYS A 27 -9.16 -1.16 2.28
N LEU A 28 -9.08 -0.61 1.06
CA LEU A 28 -8.47 -1.27 -0.10
C LEU A 28 -7.00 -1.64 0.17
N VAL A 29 -6.21 -0.71 0.70
CA VAL A 29 -4.81 -0.94 1.08
C VAL A 29 -4.71 -2.09 2.09
N ASN A 30 -5.54 -2.05 3.13
CA ASN A 30 -5.53 -3.06 4.19
C ASN A 30 -5.90 -4.46 3.66
N PHE A 31 -6.88 -4.56 2.76
CA PHE A 31 -7.24 -5.83 2.10
C PHE A 31 -6.14 -6.32 1.17
N ALA A 32 -5.60 -5.44 0.33
CA ALA A 32 -4.52 -5.77 -0.59
C ALA A 32 -3.28 -6.27 0.16
N ARG A 33 -2.92 -5.64 1.28
CA ARG A 33 -1.82 -6.09 2.16
C ARG A 33 -2.09 -7.47 2.76
N SER A 34 -3.28 -7.63 3.35
CA SER A 34 -3.54 -8.75 4.27
C SER A 34 -4.05 -10.02 3.60
N SER A 35 -4.48 -9.97 2.33
CA SER A 35 -5.20 -11.08 1.71
C SER A 35 -4.70 -11.39 0.29
N LYS A 36 -3.96 -12.50 0.17
CA LYS A 36 -3.58 -13.10 -1.13
C LYS A 36 -4.82 -13.38 -2.00
N ARG A 37 -5.93 -13.83 -1.42
CA ARG A 37 -7.19 -14.05 -2.14
C ARG A 37 -7.77 -12.75 -2.69
N PHE A 38 -7.73 -11.68 -1.92
CA PHE A 38 -8.19 -10.37 -2.38
C PHE A 38 -7.32 -9.87 -3.52
N ARG A 39 -5.99 -10.03 -3.45
CA ARG A 39 -5.10 -9.72 -4.57
C ARG A 39 -5.38 -10.58 -5.79
N GLY A 40 -5.66 -11.88 -5.61
CA GLY A 40 -6.16 -12.75 -6.69
C GLY A 40 -7.41 -12.17 -7.35
N ALA A 41 -8.45 -11.87 -6.57
CA ALA A 41 -9.67 -11.26 -7.09
C ALA A 41 -9.43 -9.89 -7.75
N LEU A 42 -8.53 -9.08 -7.19
CA LEU A 42 -8.11 -7.79 -7.76
C LEU A 42 -7.51 -8.01 -9.16
N ARG A 43 -6.69 -9.05 -9.34
CA ARG A 43 -6.15 -9.43 -10.64
C ARG A 43 -7.27 -9.82 -11.61
N ASP A 44 -8.09 -10.78 -11.20
CA ASP A 44 -9.12 -11.39 -12.04
C ASP A 44 -10.21 -10.40 -12.47
N THR A 45 -10.48 -9.40 -11.63
CA THR A 45 -11.52 -8.38 -11.90
C THR A 45 -11.02 -7.25 -12.80
N LEU A 46 -9.70 -7.05 -12.90
CA LEU A 46 -9.11 -5.82 -13.44
C LEU A 46 -8.30 -6.01 -14.71
N ASP A 47 -8.47 -7.13 -15.41
CA ASP A 47 -7.80 -7.43 -16.66
C ASP A 47 -8.03 -6.40 -17.78
N GLU A 48 -8.96 -5.45 -17.61
CA GLU A 48 -9.22 -4.36 -18.56
C GLU A 48 -8.30 -3.12 -18.41
N GLY A 49 -7.28 -3.15 -17.55
CA GLY A 49 -6.31 -2.05 -17.46
C GLY A 49 -6.83 -0.74 -16.86
N SER A 50 -8.08 -0.73 -16.40
CA SER A 50 -8.79 0.50 -16.01
C SER A 50 -8.49 0.97 -14.59
N VAL A 51 -8.09 0.09 -13.66
CA VAL A 51 -8.01 0.47 -12.24
C VAL A 51 -6.94 1.52 -11.95
N PHE A 52 -5.75 1.37 -12.54
CA PHE A 52 -4.64 2.27 -12.24
C PHE A 52 -4.89 3.63 -12.88
N GLU A 53 -5.62 3.67 -13.99
CA GLU A 53 -6.10 4.91 -14.60
C GLU A 53 -7.15 5.60 -13.71
N GLN A 54 -8.09 4.86 -13.12
CA GLN A 54 -9.03 5.42 -12.13
C GLN A 54 -8.29 5.97 -10.89
N PHE A 55 -7.26 5.28 -10.39
CA PHE A 55 -6.45 5.81 -9.29
C PHE A 55 -5.66 7.06 -9.68
N LYS A 56 -5.24 7.19 -10.94
CA LYS A 56 -4.62 8.41 -11.45
C LYS A 56 -5.60 9.57 -11.51
N ASP A 57 -6.88 9.32 -11.76
CA ASP A 57 -7.91 10.38 -11.72
C ASP A 57 -7.99 11.01 -10.31
N LEU A 58 -7.79 10.21 -9.25
CA LEU A 58 -7.71 10.70 -7.87
C LEU A 58 -6.43 11.51 -7.57
N LEU A 59 -5.46 11.52 -8.49
CA LEU A 59 -4.20 12.25 -8.37
C LEU A 59 -4.13 13.48 -9.29
N LYS A 60 -5.16 13.71 -10.11
CA LYS A 60 -5.25 14.90 -10.95
C LYS A 60 -5.35 16.15 -10.10
N ALA A 61 -4.73 17.24 -10.57
CA ALA A 61 -4.71 18.51 -9.85
C ALA A 61 -6.13 19.02 -9.58
N GLU A 62 -7.03 18.93 -10.57
CA GLU A 62 -8.42 19.39 -10.42
C GLU A 62 -9.16 18.67 -9.29
N PHE A 63 -8.91 17.36 -9.14
CA PHE A 63 -9.50 16.59 -8.05
C PHE A 63 -8.85 16.92 -6.72
N LEU A 64 -7.51 16.97 -6.64
CA LEU A 64 -6.80 17.24 -5.39
C LEU A 64 -7.02 18.66 -4.86
N ASP A 65 -7.08 19.66 -5.73
CA ASP A 65 -7.35 21.06 -5.39
C ASP A 65 -8.80 21.25 -4.92
N SER A 66 -9.69 20.31 -5.28
CA SER A 66 -11.06 20.27 -4.78
C SER A 66 -11.16 19.75 -3.32
N LEU A 67 -10.07 19.25 -2.74
CA LEU A 67 -10.06 18.67 -1.40
C LEU A 67 -9.34 19.58 -0.41
N SER A 68 -9.55 19.33 0.88
CA SER A 68 -8.63 19.87 1.88
C SER A 68 -7.20 19.33 1.67
N ALA A 69 -6.18 20.14 1.95
CA ALA A 69 -4.77 19.73 1.82
C ALA A 69 -4.45 18.44 2.62
N SER A 70 -5.12 18.26 3.77
CA SER A 70 -5.02 17.04 4.58
C SER A 70 -5.54 15.81 3.84
N ASN A 71 -6.71 15.90 3.22
CA ASN A 71 -7.31 14.78 2.47
C ASN A 71 -6.55 14.50 1.17
N ALA A 72 -6.14 15.54 0.44
CA ALA A 72 -5.28 15.39 -0.74
C ALA A 72 -3.97 14.63 -0.39
N ARG A 73 -3.34 14.98 0.74
CA ARG A 73 -2.17 14.24 1.25
C ARG A 73 -2.50 12.80 1.62
N LYS A 74 -3.62 12.54 2.31
CA LYS A 74 -4.04 11.18 2.69
C LYS A 74 -4.28 10.30 1.46
N ILE A 75 -4.90 10.81 0.40
CA ILE A 75 -5.13 10.06 -0.84
C ILE A 75 -3.79 9.64 -1.46
N ARG A 76 -2.87 10.58 -1.65
CA ARG A 76 -1.50 10.28 -2.13
C ARG A 76 -0.79 9.25 -1.25
N LEU A 77 -0.96 9.37 0.07
CA LEU A 77 -0.38 8.42 1.02
C LEU A 77 -1.01 7.02 0.92
N ARG A 78 -2.34 6.90 0.77
CA ARG A 78 -3.01 5.60 0.63
C ARG A 78 -2.68 4.93 -0.70
N LEU A 79 -2.65 5.69 -1.80
CA LEU A 79 -2.26 5.15 -3.11
C LEU A 79 -0.80 4.70 -3.15
N SER A 80 0.12 5.46 -2.53
CA SER A 80 1.52 5.00 -2.39
C SER A 80 1.64 3.78 -1.47
N SER A 81 0.79 3.67 -0.43
CA SER A 81 0.72 2.45 0.41
C SER A 81 0.25 1.24 -0.41
N LEU A 82 -0.77 1.42 -1.26
CA LEU A 82 -1.25 0.38 -2.15
C LEU A 82 -0.14 -0.08 -3.09
N ALA A 83 0.60 0.88 -3.68
CA ALA A 83 1.74 0.59 -4.54
C ALA A 83 2.81 -0.23 -3.81
N VAL A 84 3.12 0.10 -2.55
CA VAL A 84 4.01 -0.71 -1.69
C VAL A 84 3.48 -2.14 -1.55
N CYS A 85 2.22 -2.32 -1.16
CA CYS A 85 1.65 -3.66 -0.98
C CYS A 85 1.74 -4.51 -2.26
N LEU A 86 1.45 -3.92 -3.42
CA LEU A 86 1.52 -4.62 -4.71
C LEU A 86 2.97 -4.94 -5.12
N ALA A 87 3.91 -4.03 -4.85
CA ALA A 87 5.32 -4.22 -5.15
C ALA A 87 5.99 -5.26 -4.24
N PHE A 88 5.52 -5.47 -3.02
CA PHE A 88 6.08 -6.45 -2.08
C PHE A 88 5.44 -7.83 -2.20
N SER A 89 4.22 -7.92 -2.72
CA SER A 89 3.48 -9.16 -2.88
C SER A 89 3.92 -9.95 -4.11
N SER A 90 4.79 -10.95 -3.92
CA SER A 90 5.33 -11.79 -5.01
C SER A 90 4.24 -12.44 -5.89
N ASP A 91 3.07 -12.73 -5.32
CA ASP A 91 1.95 -13.32 -6.04
C ASP A 91 1.35 -12.43 -7.14
N ILE A 92 1.46 -11.10 -7.00
CA ILE A 92 0.81 -10.12 -7.92
C ILE A 92 1.79 -9.09 -8.50
N GLN A 93 3.01 -9.01 -7.99
CA GLN A 93 4.01 -8.00 -8.35
C GLN A 93 4.22 -7.88 -9.87
N SER A 94 4.42 -9.01 -10.55
CA SER A 94 4.63 -9.07 -11.99
C SER A 94 3.43 -8.50 -12.76
N TRP A 95 2.21 -8.94 -12.42
CA TRP A 95 0.97 -8.43 -13.01
C TRP A 95 0.80 -6.93 -12.76
N ALA A 96 1.07 -6.46 -11.54
CA ALA A 96 0.89 -5.05 -11.19
C ALA A 96 1.76 -4.13 -12.04
N ILE A 97 3.01 -4.55 -12.34
CA ILE A 97 3.90 -3.82 -13.26
C ILE A 97 3.25 -3.69 -14.65
N ASP A 98 2.75 -4.80 -15.20
CA ASP A 98 2.12 -4.81 -16.54
C ASP A 98 0.87 -3.94 -16.61
N MET A 99 0.08 -3.95 -15.55
CA MET A 99 -1.17 -3.22 -15.47
C MET A 99 -1.01 -1.72 -15.21
N GLY A 100 0.21 -1.25 -14.95
CA GLY A 100 0.50 0.18 -14.85
C GLY A 100 0.83 0.68 -13.45
N LEU A 101 1.31 -0.19 -12.54
CA LEU A 101 1.85 0.23 -11.25
C LEU A 101 2.88 1.37 -11.40
N LEU A 102 3.76 1.31 -12.40
CA LEU A 102 4.76 2.36 -12.64
C LEU A 102 4.13 3.71 -13.04
N LYS A 103 3.00 3.68 -13.76
CA LYS A 103 2.26 4.91 -14.10
C LYS A 103 1.62 5.53 -12.87
N LEU A 104 1.07 4.70 -11.97
CA LEU A 104 0.56 5.16 -10.68
C LEU A 104 1.66 5.79 -9.83
N VAL A 105 2.83 5.14 -9.72
CA VAL A 105 3.99 5.69 -8.99
C VAL A 105 4.44 7.03 -9.57
N ALA A 106 4.53 7.17 -10.89
CA ALA A 106 4.84 8.45 -11.54
C ALA A 106 3.80 9.54 -11.23
N ALA A 107 2.51 9.21 -11.32
CA ALA A 107 1.43 10.15 -11.00
C ALA A 107 1.47 10.60 -9.52
N ILE A 108 1.88 9.73 -8.59
CA ILE A 108 2.07 10.11 -7.19
C ILE A 108 3.24 11.09 -7.05
N TYR A 109 4.35 10.88 -7.77
CA TYR A 109 5.43 11.86 -7.80
C TYR A 109 4.96 13.19 -8.35
N ASP A 110 4.23 13.21 -9.48
CA ASP A 110 3.69 14.44 -10.07
C ASP A 110 2.84 15.22 -9.05
N ALA A 111 1.90 14.53 -8.41
CA ALA A 111 0.99 15.10 -7.44
C ALA A 111 1.63 15.44 -6.07
N SER A 112 2.89 15.07 -5.82
CA SER A 112 3.56 15.32 -4.54
C SER A 112 4.31 16.67 -4.53
N PRO A 113 3.99 17.60 -3.60
CA PRO A 113 4.72 18.85 -3.43
C PRO A 113 6.19 18.61 -3.00
N PRO A 114 7.15 19.39 -3.50
CA PRO A 114 8.56 19.26 -3.11
C PRO A 114 8.83 19.42 -1.60
N GLN A 115 8.04 20.24 -0.90
CA GLN A 115 8.31 20.64 0.48
C GLN A 115 7.94 19.56 1.53
N GLU A 116 7.26 18.48 1.14
CA GLU A 116 6.79 17.45 2.07
C GLU A 116 7.92 16.64 2.73
N ALA A 117 9.13 16.66 2.18
CA ALA A 117 10.25 15.84 2.64
C ALA A 117 11.10 16.45 3.78
N SER A 118 10.75 17.64 4.28
CA SER A 118 11.60 18.40 5.22
C SER A 118 11.75 17.77 6.62
N ASN A 119 10.83 16.92 7.07
CA ASN A 119 10.88 16.32 8.41
C ASN A 119 11.29 14.85 8.38
N GLN A 120 12.53 14.56 8.78
CA GLN A 120 13.12 13.21 8.81
C GLN A 120 12.27 12.22 9.63
N SER A 121 11.73 12.65 10.78
CA SER A 121 10.89 11.78 11.64
C SER A 121 9.57 11.35 10.99
N GLN A 122 9.12 12.09 9.97
CA GLN A 122 7.89 11.81 9.23
C GLN A 122 8.14 11.33 7.81
N ARG A 123 9.39 11.01 7.43
CA ARG A 123 9.77 10.62 6.06
C ARG A 123 8.93 9.45 5.55
N ARG A 124 8.65 8.46 6.41
CA ARG A 124 7.78 7.30 6.11
C ARG A 124 6.31 7.67 5.81
N MET A 125 5.89 8.88 6.16
CA MET A 125 4.56 9.44 5.89
C MET A 125 4.53 10.38 4.67
N VAL A 126 5.62 10.39 3.87
CA VAL A 126 5.72 11.13 2.62
C VAL A 126 5.45 10.19 1.45
N PRO A 127 4.48 10.50 0.56
CA PRO A 127 4.15 9.64 -0.58
C PRO A 127 5.33 9.37 -1.52
N ALA A 128 6.16 10.39 -1.79
CA ALA A 128 7.36 10.27 -2.62
C ALA A 128 8.39 9.30 -2.04
N PHE A 129 8.59 9.30 -0.72
CA PHE A 129 9.46 8.33 -0.06
C PHE A 129 8.95 6.89 -0.23
N ARG A 130 7.64 6.65 -0.08
CA ARG A 130 7.07 5.31 -0.34
C ARG A 130 7.23 4.88 -1.80
N CYS A 131 7.16 5.82 -2.73
CA CYS A 131 7.46 5.55 -4.14
C CYS A 131 8.93 5.15 -4.35
N ASN A 132 9.88 5.78 -3.63
CA ASN A 132 11.28 5.35 -3.63
C ASN A 132 11.41 3.90 -3.15
N ILE A 133 10.72 3.54 -2.07
CA ILE A 133 10.70 2.17 -1.54
C ILE A 133 10.15 1.16 -2.56
N VAL A 134 9.07 1.51 -3.29
CA VAL A 134 8.53 0.69 -4.37
C VAL A 134 9.59 0.45 -5.46
N LEU A 135 10.21 1.51 -5.96
CA LEU A 135 11.22 1.41 -7.02
C LEU A 135 12.43 0.59 -6.56
N LEU A 136 12.93 0.86 -5.35
CA LEU A 136 14.04 0.13 -4.76
C LEU A 136 13.72 -1.37 -4.66
N ARG A 137 12.55 -1.74 -4.12
CA ARG A 137 12.12 -3.14 -4.02
C ARG A 137 12.06 -3.83 -5.38
N LEU A 138 11.49 -3.15 -6.39
CA LEU A 138 11.38 -3.69 -7.75
C LEU A 138 12.73 -3.79 -8.48
N LEU A 139 13.73 -3.00 -8.09
CA LEU A 139 15.05 -3.00 -8.73
C LEU A 139 16.04 -3.97 -8.07
N VAL A 140 15.72 -4.47 -6.87
CA VAL A 140 16.52 -5.45 -6.13
C VAL A 140 16.48 -6.83 -6.80
N SER A 141 15.40 -7.27 -7.43
CA SER A 141 15.44 -8.52 -8.21
C SER A 141 15.83 -8.25 -9.68
N ASP A 142 16.62 -9.12 -10.29
CA ASP A 142 16.98 -9.01 -11.71
C ASP A 142 15.74 -9.15 -12.60
N SER A 143 14.86 -10.11 -12.32
CA SER A 143 13.66 -10.37 -13.12
C SER A 143 12.70 -9.17 -13.15
N THR A 144 12.53 -8.48 -12.03
CA THR A 144 11.72 -7.27 -11.94
C THR A 144 12.44 -6.07 -12.55
N ALA A 145 13.77 -5.96 -12.41
CA ALA A 145 14.53 -4.89 -13.02
C ALA A 145 14.46 -4.94 -14.56
N GLU A 146 14.63 -6.13 -15.16
CA GLU A 146 14.44 -6.36 -16.59
C GLU A 146 13.04 -5.95 -17.04
N LYS A 147 12.03 -6.29 -16.23
CA LYS A 147 10.64 -5.91 -16.51
C LYS A 147 10.43 -4.39 -16.46
N LEU A 148 11.02 -3.69 -15.50
CA LEU A 148 11.00 -2.24 -15.42
C LEU A 148 11.69 -1.59 -16.65
N CYS A 149 12.79 -2.19 -17.12
CA CYS A 149 13.46 -1.78 -18.35
C CYS A 149 12.56 -1.94 -19.58
N ALA A 150 11.89 -3.09 -19.73
CA ALA A 150 10.93 -3.35 -20.81
C ALA A 150 9.79 -2.32 -20.82
N HIS A 151 9.37 -1.85 -19.63
CA HIS A 151 8.37 -0.80 -19.45
C HIS A 151 8.92 0.64 -19.58
N LYS A 152 10.16 0.82 -20.04
CA LYS A 152 10.84 2.12 -20.21
C LYS A 152 10.81 2.96 -18.93
N ALA A 153 11.00 2.34 -17.75
CA ALA A 153 10.91 3.03 -16.47
C ALA A 153 11.89 4.21 -16.37
N LEU A 154 13.10 4.11 -16.95
CA LEU A 154 14.09 5.19 -16.87
C LEU A 154 13.56 6.52 -17.43
N SER A 155 12.97 6.50 -18.63
CA SER A 155 12.43 7.74 -19.23
C SER A 155 11.24 8.27 -18.45
N LYS A 156 10.41 7.37 -17.88
CA LYS A 156 9.26 7.74 -17.06
C LYS A 156 9.66 8.44 -15.77
N PHE A 157 10.70 7.97 -15.08
CA PHE A 157 11.07 8.51 -13.76
C PHE A 157 12.11 9.63 -13.81
N ARG A 158 12.79 9.84 -14.94
CA ARG A 158 13.79 10.92 -15.10
C ARG A 158 13.26 12.32 -14.75
N PRO A 159 12.03 12.72 -15.13
CA PRO A 159 11.47 14.02 -14.71
C PRO A 159 11.32 14.16 -13.20
N HIS A 160 11.24 13.06 -12.46
CA HIS A 160 11.05 13.06 -11.00
C HIS A 160 12.35 12.91 -10.21
N ARG A 161 13.53 12.92 -10.86
CA ARG A 161 14.85 12.78 -10.22
C ARG A 161 14.96 13.60 -8.93
N ARG A 162 14.65 14.90 -9.01
CA ARG A 162 14.75 15.79 -7.86
C ARG A 162 13.85 15.35 -6.69
N LYS A 163 12.60 14.95 -6.96
CA LYS A 163 11.68 14.46 -5.92
C LYS A 163 12.14 13.13 -5.32
N ILE A 164 12.78 12.28 -6.13
CA ILE A 164 13.37 11.01 -5.68
C ILE A 164 14.50 11.28 -4.69
N ASP A 165 15.44 12.15 -5.06
CA ASP A 165 16.60 12.49 -4.21
C ASP A 165 16.16 13.28 -2.95
N ASP A 166 15.27 14.27 -3.10
CA ASP A 166 14.78 15.09 -1.99
C ASP A 166 13.98 14.26 -0.96
N ALA A 167 13.30 13.18 -1.39
CA ALA A 167 12.52 12.32 -0.49
C ALA A 167 13.39 11.43 0.40
N ASP A 168 14.65 11.18 0.03
CA ASP A 168 15.61 10.42 0.83
C ASP A 168 17.06 10.92 0.62
N PRO A 169 17.40 12.11 1.14
CA PRO A 169 18.65 12.81 0.80
C PRO A 169 19.92 12.09 1.29
N GLU A 170 19.79 11.11 2.18
CA GLU A 170 20.90 10.30 2.69
C GLU A 170 21.36 9.25 1.68
N CYS A 171 20.49 8.86 0.76
CA CYS A 171 20.76 7.85 -0.23
C CYS A 171 20.69 8.51 -1.62
N ASN A 172 21.77 8.46 -2.40
CA ASN A 172 21.74 8.90 -3.81
C ASN A 172 20.94 7.87 -4.66
N LEU A 173 19.64 7.79 -4.40
CA LEU A 173 18.76 6.75 -4.92
C LEU A 173 18.60 6.86 -6.43
N TRP A 174 18.57 8.08 -6.97
CA TRP A 174 18.46 8.25 -8.42
C TRP A 174 19.65 7.62 -9.15
N ASP A 175 20.89 7.80 -8.67
CA ASP A 175 22.07 7.19 -9.30
C ASP A 175 21.97 5.66 -9.30
N PHE A 176 21.53 5.07 -8.19
CA PHE A 176 21.26 3.63 -8.12
C PHE A 176 20.18 3.20 -9.11
N PHE A 177 19.04 3.88 -9.15
CA PHE A 177 17.94 3.57 -10.08
C PHE A 177 18.37 3.71 -11.53
N GLU A 178 19.07 4.78 -11.88
CA GLU A 178 19.54 5.05 -13.23
C GLU A 178 20.52 3.98 -13.72
N LYS A 179 21.52 3.62 -12.90
CA LYS A 179 22.46 2.54 -13.24
C LYS A 179 21.73 1.21 -13.43
N ARG A 180 20.82 0.88 -12.50
CA ARG A 180 20.08 -0.39 -12.55
C ARG A 180 19.18 -0.49 -13.77
N LEU A 181 18.46 0.59 -14.09
CA LEU A 181 17.58 0.67 -15.27
C LEU A 181 18.34 0.76 -16.61
N ARG A 182 19.65 1.04 -16.58
CA ARG A 182 20.54 0.89 -17.74
C ARG A 182 21.09 -0.54 -17.91
N GLY A 183 20.67 -1.48 -17.06
CA GLY A 183 21.10 -2.87 -17.10
C GLY A 183 22.38 -3.18 -16.33
N VAL A 184 22.87 -2.24 -15.50
CA VAL A 184 24.04 -2.52 -14.64
C VAL A 184 23.64 -3.51 -13.55
N THR A 185 24.37 -4.63 -13.46
CA THR A 185 24.21 -5.63 -12.40
C THR A 185 25.17 -5.34 -11.24
N PHE A 186 24.64 -5.25 -10.01
CA PHE A 186 25.46 -5.07 -8.81
C PHE A 186 25.74 -6.43 -8.17
N LYS A 187 27.01 -6.90 -8.22
CA LYS A 187 27.42 -8.20 -7.66
C LYS A 187 27.98 -8.11 -6.23
N ALA A 188 28.39 -6.94 -5.74
CA ALA A 188 29.05 -6.80 -4.42
C ALA A 188 28.55 -5.61 -3.57
N ASP A 189 28.19 -4.48 -4.17
CA ASP A 189 27.79 -3.26 -3.43
C ASP A 189 26.27 -3.09 -3.27
N ARG A 190 25.52 -4.19 -3.25
CA ARG A 190 24.06 -4.10 -3.09
C ARG A 190 23.76 -3.60 -1.66
N PRO A 191 22.83 -2.65 -1.47
CA PRO A 191 22.22 -2.42 -0.16
C PRO A 191 21.66 -3.75 0.35
N GLN A 192 22.33 -4.35 1.33
CA GLN A 192 22.00 -5.68 1.80
C GLN A 192 20.83 -5.58 2.77
N PHE A 193 19.64 -5.34 2.22
CA PHE A 193 18.41 -5.46 2.97
C PHE A 193 18.12 -6.95 3.17
N SER A 194 18.10 -7.37 4.43
CA SER A 194 17.60 -8.68 4.80
C SER A 194 16.09 -8.81 4.51
N ASP A 195 15.57 -10.03 4.51
CA ASP A 195 14.12 -10.24 4.39
C ASP A 195 13.37 -9.63 5.59
N GLU A 196 14.00 -9.60 6.77
CA GLU A 196 13.50 -8.92 7.96
C GLU A 196 13.42 -7.41 7.77
N ASP A 197 14.45 -6.78 7.18
CA ASP A 197 14.44 -5.35 6.88
C ASP A 197 13.30 -5.00 5.91
N TRP A 198 13.13 -5.82 4.86
CA TRP A 198 12.03 -5.63 3.91
C TRP A 198 10.67 -5.79 4.57
N ARG A 199 10.52 -6.75 5.49
CA ARG A 199 9.29 -6.93 6.24
C ARG A 199 8.97 -5.71 7.11
N SER A 200 9.96 -5.16 7.81
CA SER A 200 9.77 -3.93 8.58
C SER A 200 9.35 -2.77 7.67
N VAL A 201 10.06 -2.57 6.56
CA VAL A 201 9.74 -1.50 5.59
C VAL A 201 8.33 -1.66 5.03
N GLU A 202 7.92 -2.88 4.67
CA GLU A 202 6.56 -3.17 4.21
C GLU A 202 5.53 -2.86 5.31
N GLU A 203 5.83 -3.22 6.56
CA GLU A 203 4.91 -2.96 7.66
C GLU A 203 4.69 -1.47 7.91
N ASP A 204 5.76 -0.69 7.81
CA ASP A 204 5.80 0.74 8.01
C ASP A 204 5.17 1.54 6.83
N CYS A 205 5.38 1.06 5.60
CA CYS A 205 4.99 1.76 4.38
C CYS A 205 3.70 1.22 3.72
N GLY A 206 3.27 0.01 4.06
CA GLY A 206 2.07 -0.65 3.51
C GLY A 206 0.75 -0.20 4.12
N GLY A 207 0.74 0.93 4.84
CA GLY A 207 -0.44 1.49 5.48
C GLY A 207 -0.52 1.22 6.99
N LEU A 208 -1.34 2.01 7.68
CA LEU A 208 -1.67 1.71 9.07
C LEU A 208 -2.70 0.60 9.05
N VAL A 209 -2.34 -0.61 9.48
CA VAL A 209 -3.34 -1.63 9.81
C VAL A 209 -4.02 -1.18 11.10
N LEU A 210 -4.91 -0.18 10.98
CA LEU A 210 -5.81 0.22 12.07
C LEU A 210 -6.88 -0.84 12.31
N ALA A 211 -7.05 -1.80 11.38
CA ALA A 211 -7.81 -3.01 11.62
C ALA A 211 -7.11 -3.81 12.72
N ARG A 212 -7.40 -3.43 13.97
CA ARG A 212 -6.89 -4.02 15.19
C ARG A 212 -7.11 -5.51 15.05
N VAL A 213 -6.02 -6.26 15.02
CA VAL A 213 -6.14 -7.70 15.11
C VAL A 213 -6.65 -7.99 16.51
N VAL A 214 -7.90 -8.41 16.60
CA VAL A 214 -8.57 -8.77 17.84
C VAL A 214 -8.77 -10.27 17.89
N CYS A 215 -9.00 -10.80 19.08
CA CYS A 215 -9.38 -12.19 19.22
C CYS A 215 -10.73 -12.41 18.53
N SER A 216 -10.84 -13.47 17.72
CA SER A 216 -12.07 -13.82 17.00
C SER A 216 -13.20 -14.30 17.91
N TRP A 217 -12.93 -14.56 19.20
CA TRP A 217 -13.97 -14.86 20.18
C TRP A 217 -14.69 -13.58 20.62
N LYS A 218 -16.00 -13.49 20.37
CA LYS A 218 -16.82 -12.28 20.61
C LYS A 218 -16.79 -11.79 22.07
N GLY A 219 -16.57 -12.68 23.04
CA GLY A 219 -16.51 -12.33 24.47
C GLY A 219 -15.10 -12.02 24.99
N CYS A 220 -14.10 -11.89 24.13
CA CYS A 220 -12.72 -11.67 24.56
C CYS A 220 -12.46 -10.22 25.00
N ALA A 221 -11.85 -10.05 26.17
CA ALA A 221 -11.41 -8.75 26.72
C ALA A 221 -9.91 -8.47 26.52
N ALA A 222 -9.15 -9.34 25.87
CA ALA A 222 -7.69 -9.21 25.72
C ALA A 222 -7.25 -8.01 24.86
N GLY A 223 -8.21 -7.31 24.23
CA GLY A 223 -7.93 -6.13 23.41
C GLY A 223 -7.22 -6.49 22.12
N ARG A 224 -6.18 -5.72 21.79
CA ARG A 224 -5.44 -5.83 20.52
C ARG A 224 -4.32 -6.85 20.64
N GLU A 225 -4.00 -7.50 19.53
CA GLU A 225 -2.77 -8.28 19.39
C GLU A 225 -1.56 -7.37 19.68
N PRO A 226 -0.62 -7.80 20.55
CA PRO A 226 0.60 -7.03 20.83
C PRO A 226 1.43 -6.82 19.55
N ALA A 227 1.96 -5.61 19.36
CA ALA A 227 2.88 -5.32 18.26
C ALA A 227 4.28 -5.94 18.47
N VAL A 228 4.66 -6.19 19.74
CA VAL A 228 5.92 -6.78 20.15
C VAL A 228 5.62 -7.95 21.10
N GLY A 229 6.18 -9.13 20.84
CA GLY A 229 5.99 -10.34 21.65
C GLY A 229 5.23 -11.47 20.93
N GLU A 230 4.73 -12.45 21.71
CA GLU A 230 3.91 -13.55 21.16
C GLU A 230 2.56 -13.00 20.70
N GLY A 231 2.34 -12.96 19.37
CA GLY A 231 1.06 -12.59 18.79
C GLY A 231 -0.06 -13.59 19.09
N PHE A 232 -1.27 -13.24 18.66
CA PHE A 232 -2.42 -14.12 18.76
C PHE A 232 -2.22 -15.36 17.88
N ARG A 233 -2.57 -16.52 18.44
CA ARG A 233 -2.49 -17.81 17.76
C ARG A 233 -3.51 -17.86 16.63
N LYS A 234 -3.05 -18.18 15.43
CA LYS A 234 -3.92 -18.39 14.27
C LYS A 234 -4.57 -19.76 14.36
N CYS A 235 -5.81 -19.88 13.89
CA CYS A 235 -6.44 -21.19 13.70
C CYS A 235 -5.56 -22.07 12.79
N GLY A 236 -5.14 -23.23 13.27
CA GLY A 236 -4.25 -24.11 12.50
C GLY A 236 -4.84 -24.72 11.22
N ARG A 237 -6.14 -24.50 10.94
CA ARG A 237 -6.79 -24.95 9.70
C ARG A 237 -6.94 -23.85 8.66
N CYS A 238 -7.64 -22.76 9.01
CA CYS A 238 -7.91 -21.68 8.05
C CYS A 238 -6.90 -20.53 8.11
N HIS A 239 -6.14 -20.39 9.21
CA HIS A 239 -5.27 -19.25 9.51
C HIS A 239 -5.95 -17.86 9.53
N VAL A 240 -7.27 -17.79 9.32
CA VAL A 240 -8.06 -16.54 9.29
C VAL A 240 -8.40 -16.08 10.71
N ALA A 241 -8.95 -16.95 11.55
CA ALA A 241 -9.31 -16.59 12.91
C ALA A 241 -8.05 -16.55 13.80
N ARG A 242 -7.96 -15.54 14.67
CA ARG A 242 -6.86 -15.34 15.61
C ARG A 242 -7.35 -15.35 17.05
N TYR A 243 -6.58 -15.92 17.96
CA TYR A 243 -6.96 -16.12 19.35
C TYR A 243 -5.83 -15.76 20.29
N CYS A 244 -6.12 -14.97 21.32
CA CYS A 244 -5.14 -14.70 22.37
C CYS A 244 -4.84 -15.94 23.23
N SER A 245 -5.65 -17.00 23.15
CA SER A 245 -5.48 -18.24 23.90
C SER A 245 -6.15 -19.45 23.22
N LYS A 246 -5.76 -20.67 23.62
CA LYS A 246 -6.34 -21.92 23.10
C LYS A 246 -7.80 -22.08 23.57
N GLU A 247 -8.13 -21.51 24.71
CA GLU A 247 -9.46 -21.51 25.32
C GLU A 247 -10.44 -20.73 24.46
N HIS A 248 -10.07 -19.53 24.00
CA HIS A 248 -10.90 -18.75 23.09
C HIS A 248 -11.09 -19.43 21.73
N GLN A 249 -10.09 -20.17 21.26
CA GLN A 249 -10.25 -21.00 20.07
C GLN A 249 -11.29 -22.10 20.28
N LYS A 250 -11.27 -22.80 21.43
CA LYS A 250 -12.27 -23.83 21.76
C LYS A 250 -13.67 -23.25 21.89
N LEU A 251 -13.83 -22.10 22.55
CA LEU A 251 -15.12 -21.42 22.70
C LEU A 251 -15.69 -20.96 21.36
N HIS A 252 -14.84 -20.39 20.50
CA HIS A 252 -15.24 -19.97 19.16
C HIS A 252 -15.46 -21.15 18.21
N TRP A 253 -14.92 -22.34 18.48
CA TRP A 253 -14.94 -23.48 17.56
C TRP A 253 -16.34 -23.88 17.11
N THR A 254 -17.33 -23.80 17.99
CA THR A 254 -18.72 -24.18 17.72
C THR A 254 -19.32 -23.43 16.54
N THR A 255 -19.06 -22.12 16.44
CA THR A 255 -19.51 -21.28 15.33
C THR A 255 -18.47 -21.19 14.22
N HIS A 256 -17.19 -21.16 14.56
CA HIS A 256 -16.10 -21.06 13.60
C HIS A 256 -16.04 -22.25 12.65
N LYS A 257 -16.29 -23.48 13.12
CA LYS A 257 -16.18 -24.71 12.32
C LYS A 257 -17.00 -24.70 11.03
N VAL A 258 -18.11 -23.94 11.01
CA VAL A 258 -18.98 -23.79 9.82
C VAL A 258 -18.24 -23.07 8.69
N HIS A 259 -17.39 -22.10 9.03
CA HIS A 259 -16.61 -21.29 8.11
C HIS A 259 -15.13 -21.73 8.03
N CYS A 260 -14.67 -22.55 8.96
CA CYS A 260 -13.33 -23.15 9.02
C CYS A 260 -13.19 -24.31 8.03
N LYS A 261 -13.78 -24.20 6.83
CA LYS A 261 -13.65 -25.21 5.78
C LYS A 261 -12.21 -25.27 5.28
N ASP A 262 -11.77 -26.47 4.94
CA ASP A 262 -10.37 -26.81 4.67
C ASP A 262 -9.78 -25.93 3.56
N HIS A 263 -8.97 -24.96 3.96
CA HIS A 263 -8.12 -24.20 3.03
C HIS A 263 -7.09 -25.10 2.31
N ARG A 264 -6.89 -26.33 2.79
CA ARG A 264 -5.93 -27.29 2.23
C ARG A 264 -6.35 -27.93 0.92
N ALA A 265 -7.64 -27.96 0.56
CA ALA A 265 -8.08 -28.60 -0.68
C ALA A 265 -7.74 -27.79 -1.95
N ASN A 266 -7.39 -26.50 -1.83
CA ASN A 266 -7.12 -25.61 -2.97
C ASN A 266 -5.68 -25.06 -3.01
N GLU A 267 -4.77 -25.53 -2.17
CA GLU A 267 -3.34 -25.14 -2.22
C GLU A 267 -2.47 -26.13 -3.00
N GLY A 268 -3.04 -27.22 -3.54
CA GLY A 268 -2.32 -28.27 -4.29
C GLY A 268 -2.71 -28.42 -5.76
N THR A 269 -3.53 -27.53 -6.32
CA THR A 269 -4.01 -27.63 -7.71
C THR A 269 -3.88 -26.32 -8.48
N LEU A 270 -2.72 -25.65 -8.34
CA LEU A 270 -2.28 -24.56 -9.21
C LEU A 270 -0.79 -24.71 -9.49
#